data_AF-A0AAD3TJX3-F1
#
_entry.id   AF-A0AAD3TJX3-F1
#
_cell.length_a   1.000
_cell.length_b   1.000
_cell.length_c   1.000
_cell.angle_alpha   90.00
_cell.angle_beta   90.00
_cell.angle_gamma   90.00
#
_symmetry.space_group_name_H-M   'P 1'
#
loop_
_entity.id
_entity.type
_entity.pdbx_description
1 polymer ?
#
loop_
_entity_poly.entity_id
_entity_poly.type
_entity_poly.pdbx_seq_one_letter_code
_entity_poly.pdbx_strand_id
1 'polypeptide(L)'
;MEMRIGSEVFAIIHLEAMIAVLLLLVTAVFTHSVSDESWDVRQHLSTVSRYGVVKDITDDSFVPSLIPDGCIPIHLNLVARHGTRAPTKKKICKLNQLAHSLQMLIKNATENKLLLLKVPDWLFGWKSPWKAKVTGGELIREGEDELYDLAIRTRERFPDIFNGDYHPDMYKITATQVSRASASAVAFGIGLFSGRGSLGLGKQQAFAVTSESRASDIMLRFYDTCQKYKDFRKTKEPAVEKLKEPIFDEIKDALVARYELNFTRQDISSLWFLCKQEASLLGITNQACGLFLPLEVAFLEWTDDIELFILKGYGNSLNYRIGVPLLRDVVESMERAIEANEGAHPRGSYEKARLRFAHAETVVPFSCLLGLFQEGAEHEMIQREQPLELPPRPPKKRSWKGSMVAPFAGNNMLVLYSCPANSSSKYYVQVLHNEHPIRMPGCNDSDFCSFEVFQQSIVAPHLKDDFNTICNVKSYSNDDTRPELKPKPNKEKSLFHSPPLSSSAVPDPVEGTRVVTEEAAEMGLPVVGLDRKSSPATPVLLKQTVGMGPGDVPSTSPFPHFNFSFHVGSAAPGAGLNSASPSPSLPPKVLSGLAMACPSPAVAGPCPPVVAAC
;
A
#
# COMPACT_ATOMS: atom_id res chain seq x y z
N MET A 1 -72.56 28.17 35.14
CA MET A 1 -71.79 26.93 34.88
C MET A 1 -70.97 27.02 33.58
N GLU A 2 -71.35 27.85 32.61
CA GLU A 2 -70.64 28.01 31.33
C GLU A 2 -69.33 28.81 31.39
N MET A 3 -69.15 29.73 32.34
CA MET A 3 -67.92 30.53 32.44
C MET A 3 -66.71 29.82 33.07
N ARG A 4 -66.90 28.70 33.79
CA ARG A 4 -65.79 27.93 34.38
C ARG A 4 -65.16 26.92 33.41
N ILE A 5 -65.95 26.41 32.46
CA ILE A 5 -65.50 25.41 31.49
C ILE A 5 -64.52 26.05 30.48
N GLY A 6 -64.75 27.30 30.09
CA GLY A 6 -63.87 28.01 29.15
C GLY A 6 -62.44 28.22 29.67
N SER A 7 -62.27 28.44 30.98
CA SER A 7 -60.94 28.68 31.57
C SER A 7 -60.10 27.40 31.66
N GLU A 8 -60.73 26.26 31.95
CA GLU A 8 -60.03 24.97 32.03
C GLU A 8 -59.64 24.45 30.63
N VAL A 9 -60.53 24.61 29.64
CA VAL A 9 -60.24 24.24 28.25
C VAL A 9 -59.11 25.09 27.67
N PHE A 10 -59.08 26.40 27.98
CA PHE A 10 -58.01 27.29 27.52
C PHE A 10 -56.65 26.95 28.14
N ALA A 11 -56.64 26.54 29.41
CA ALA A 11 -55.42 26.09 30.10
C ALA A 11 -54.87 24.78 29.51
N ILE A 12 -55.75 23.84 29.16
CA ILE A 12 -55.37 22.55 28.54
C ILE A 12 -54.77 22.80 27.15
N ILE A 13 -55.40 23.64 26.32
CA ILE A 13 -54.90 23.97 24.97
C ILE A 13 -53.52 24.65 25.05
N HIS A 14 -53.31 25.56 26.02
CA HIS A 14 -52.01 26.18 26.22
C HIS A 14 -50.94 25.20 26.69
N LEU A 15 -51.29 24.26 27.57
CA LEU A 15 -50.37 23.22 28.04
C LEU A 15 -49.99 22.26 26.91
N GLU A 16 -50.94 21.83 26.07
CA GLU A 16 -50.68 21.00 24.89
C GLU A 16 -49.80 21.73 23.86
N ALA A 17 -50.03 23.02 23.62
CA ALA A 17 -49.19 23.83 22.74
C ALA A 17 -47.77 23.98 23.29
N MET A 18 -47.60 24.20 24.61
CA MET A 18 -46.27 24.26 25.23
C MET A 18 -45.54 22.92 25.16
N ILE A 19 -46.24 21.80 25.37
CA ILE A 19 -45.67 20.45 25.24
C ILE A 19 -45.27 20.17 23.78
N ALA A 20 -46.09 20.57 22.81
CA ALA A 20 -45.77 20.41 21.38
C ALA A 20 -44.54 21.23 20.96
N VAL A 21 -44.43 22.48 21.43
CA VAL A 21 -43.25 23.34 21.19
C VAL A 21 -42.02 22.77 21.88
N LEU A 22 -42.15 22.26 23.11
CA LEU A 22 -41.04 21.62 23.83
C LEU A 22 -40.60 20.33 23.13
N LEU A 23 -41.53 19.51 22.64
CA LEU A 23 -41.24 18.32 21.83
C LEU A 23 -40.56 18.68 20.51
N LEU A 24 -40.98 19.76 19.84
CA LEU A 24 -40.33 20.30 18.63
C LEU A 24 -38.92 20.83 18.90
N LEU A 25 -38.71 21.50 20.03
CA LEU A 25 -37.38 21.96 20.44
C LEU A 25 -36.48 20.79 20.85
N VAL A 26 -37.03 19.79 21.53
CA VAL A 26 -36.32 18.57 21.92
C VAL A 26 -35.97 17.74 20.69
N THR A 27 -36.86 17.57 19.72
CA THR A 27 -36.52 16.92 18.44
C THR A 27 -35.50 17.73 17.64
N ALA A 28 -35.58 19.07 17.61
CA ALA A 28 -34.57 19.91 16.97
C ALA A 28 -33.18 19.78 17.64
N VAL A 29 -33.14 19.70 18.97
CA VAL A 29 -31.89 19.49 19.74
C VAL A 29 -31.34 18.07 19.54
N PHE A 30 -32.20 17.04 19.48
CA PHE A 30 -31.78 15.66 19.21
C PHE A 30 -31.41 15.41 17.74
N THR A 31 -31.95 16.17 16.78
CA THR A 31 -31.47 16.14 15.38
C THR A 31 -30.12 16.84 15.20
N HIS A 32 -29.67 17.63 16.17
CA HIS A 32 -28.34 18.27 16.18
C HIS A 32 -27.33 17.53 17.05
N SER A 33 -27.68 16.37 17.61
CA SER A 33 -26.77 15.54 18.42
C SER A 33 -26.41 14.21 17.76
N VAL A 34 -26.70 14.02 16.46
CA VAL A 34 -25.84 13.12 15.67
C VAL A 34 -24.49 13.80 15.66
N SER A 35 -23.48 13.17 16.24
CA SER A 35 -22.09 13.62 16.13
C SER A 35 -21.80 13.80 14.64
N ASP A 36 -21.84 15.04 14.17
CA ASP A 36 -21.25 15.42 12.89
C ASP A 36 -19.78 15.08 13.09
N GLU A 37 -19.34 13.91 12.59
CA GLU A 37 -17.92 13.63 12.49
C GLU A 37 -17.34 14.83 11.76
N SER A 38 -16.53 15.62 12.47
CA SER A 38 -15.96 16.84 11.93
C SER A 38 -15.29 16.48 10.61
N TRP A 39 -15.78 17.03 9.50
CA TRP A 39 -15.26 16.72 8.17
C TRP A 39 -13.73 16.85 8.14
N ASP A 40 -13.05 15.75 7.79
CA ASP A 40 -11.58 15.70 7.74
C ASP A 40 -11.11 15.49 6.29
N VAL A 41 -10.49 16.52 5.72
CA VAL A 41 -9.93 16.48 4.36
C VAL A 41 -8.99 15.29 4.15
N ARG A 42 -8.31 14.79 5.20
CA ARG A 42 -7.36 13.68 5.12
C ARG A 42 -8.02 12.34 4.75
N GLN A 43 -9.34 12.22 4.93
CA GLN A 43 -10.13 11.08 4.49
C GLN A 43 -10.55 11.15 3.01
N HIS A 44 -10.32 12.31 2.36
CA HIS A 44 -10.82 12.63 1.02
C HIS A 44 -9.70 12.86 -0.01
N LEU A 45 -8.55 12.19 0.15
CA LEU A 45 -7.36 12.42 -0.67
C LEU A 45 -7.13 11.32 -1.72
N SER A 46 -8.16 10.52 -2.03
CA SER A 46 -8.05 9.34 -2.89
C SER A 46 -6.87 8.46 -2.44
N THR A 47 -6.10 7.90 -3.38
CA THR A 47 -4.93 7.03 -3.13
C THR A 47 -3.75 7.70 -2.41
N VAL A 48 -3.85 8.98 -2.03
CA VAL A 48 -2.82 9.69 -1.26
C VAL A 48 -3.19 9.77 0.24
N SER A 49 -4.35 9.26 0.64
CA SER A 49 -4.75 9.19 2.04
C SER A 49 -3.80 8.31 2.86
N ARG A 50 -3.44 8.76 4.07
CA ARG A 50 -2.65 7.98 5.04
C ARG A 50 -3.45 6.79 5.51
N TYR A 51 -2.78 5.66 5.73
CA TYR A 51 -3.46 4.41 6.10
C TYR A 51 -4.26 4.55 7.38
N GLY A 52 -3.63 5.03 8.45
CA GLY A 52 -4.25 5.17 9.77
C GLY A 52 -5.44 6.14 9.83
N VAL A 53 -5.65 6.96 8.79
CA VAL A 53 -6.78 7.90 8.73
C VAL A 53 -8.03 7.24 8.11
N VAL A 54 -7.84 6.26 7.22
CA VAL A 54 -8.93 5.70 6.39
C VAL A 54 -9.13 4.20 6.56
N LYS A 55 -8.19 3.50 7.23
CA LYS A 55 -8.25 2.03 7.36
C LYS A 55 -9.53 1.54 8.03
N ASP A 56 -10.11 2.32 8.94
CA ASP A 56 -11.31 1.96 9.69
C ASP A 56 -12.61 2.53 9.08
N ILE A 57 -12.54 3.16 7.90
CA ILE A 57 -13.72 3.59 7.15
C ILE A 57 -14.26 2.39 6.36
N THR A 58 -15.26 1.72 6.92
CA THR A 58 -15.90 0.53 6.34
C THR A 58 -17.32 0.82 5.87
N ASP A 59 -17.94 -0.14 5.18
CA ASP A 59 -19.38 -0.09 4.90
C ASP A 59 -20.15 -0.64 6.10
N ASP A 60 -20.72 0.26 6.91
CA ASP A 60 -21.47 -0.09 8.13
C ASP A 60 -22.70 -0.98 7.86
N SER A 61 -23.13 -1.10 6.60
CA SER A 61 -24.24 -1.99 6.24
C SER A 61 -23.83 -3.46 6.10
N PHE A 62 -22.52 -3.74 5.97
CA PHE A 62 -22.01 -5.10 5.87
C PHE A 62 -21.75 -5.70 7.25
N VAL A 63 -22.29 -6.90 7.50
CA VAL A 63 -22.05 -7.64 8.74
C VAL A 63 -21.02 -8.73 8.47
N PRO A 64 -19.82 -8.67 9.09
CA PRO A 64 -18.81 -9.70 8.94
C PRO A 64 -19.29 -11.08 9.38
N SER A 65 -18.82 -12.11 8.69
CA SER A 65 -19.09 -13.50 9.03
C SER A 65 -18.44 -13.87 10.36
N LEU A 66 -19.16 -14.65 11.16
CA LEU A 66 -18.59 -15.32 12.32
C LEU A 66 -17.77 -16.53 11.84
N ILE A 67 -16.49 -16.56 12.19
CA ILE A 67 -15.64 -17.73 11.94
C ILE A 67 -16.11 -18.85 12.89
N PRO A 68 -16.53 -20.03 12.37
CA PRO A 68 -17.03 -21.10 13.21
C PRO A 68 -16.00 -21.61 14.22
N ASP A 69 -16.46 -22.03 15.39
CA ASP A 69 -15.60 -22.64 16.41
C ASP A 69 -14.84 -23.86 15.85
N GLY A 70 -13.55 -23.93 16.16
CA GLY A 70 -12.66 -24.99 15.70
C GLY A 70 -12.11 -24.78 14.28
N CYS A 71 -12.48 -23.71 13.58
CA CYS A 71 -11.76 -23.27 12.38
C CYS A 71 -10.43 -22.63 12.77
N ILE A 72 -9.32 -23.16 12.25
CA ILE A 72 -7.97 -22.64 12.52
C ILE A 72 -7.35 -22.07 11.24
N PRO A 73 -6.72 -20.88 11.27
CA PRO A 73 -6.04 -20.34 10.11
C PRO A 73 -4.75 -21.12 9.84
N ILE A 74 -4.59 -21.65 8.63
CA ILE A 74 -3.45 -22.49 8.24
C ILE A 74 -2.50 -21.80 7.25
N HIS A 75 -2.98 -20.78 6.53
CA HIS A 75 -2.16 -20.02 5.59
C HIS A 75 -2.69 -18.59 5.39
N LEU A 76 -1.79 -17.62 5.16
CA LEU A 76 -2.15 -16.22 4.88
C LEU A 76 -1.39 -15.67 3.68
N ASN A 77 -2.15 -15.12 2.73
CA ASN A 77 -1.63 -14.28 1.66
C ASN A 77 -1.85 -12.80 2.00
N LEU A 78 -0.79 -11.99 1.95
CA LEU A 78 -0.87 -10.54 2.02
C LEU A 78 -0.40 -9.94 0.69
N VAL A 79 -1.20 -9.04 0.13
CA VAL A 79 -0.82 -8.16 -0.98
C VAL A 79 -1.00 -6.72 -0.52
N ALA A 80 0.10 -6.05 -0.19
CA ALA A 80 0.12 -4.72 0.38
C ALA A 80 0.76 -3.70 -0.56
N ARG A 81 0.22 -2.49 -0.60
CA ARG A 81 0.88 -1.34 -1.19
C ARG A 81 1.98 -0.85 -0.24
N HIS A 82 3.02 -0.23 -0.80
CA HIS A 82 3.96 0.55 0.01
C HIS A 82 3.26 1.61 0.88
N GLY A 83 3.90 1.98 1.98
CA GLY A 83 3.42 3.03 2.88
C GLY A 83 3.56 4.44 2.31
N THR A 84 3.25 5.43 3.14
CA THR A 84 3.36 6.85 2.81
C THR A 84 4.77 7.18 2.33
N ARG A 85 4.84 7.95 1.23
CA ARG A 85 6.10 8.26 0.54
C ARG A 85 6.20 9.72 0.17
N ALA A 86 7.43 10.18 -0.03
CA ALA A 86 7.71 11.49 -0.61
C ALA A 86 7.15 11.60 -2.05
N PRO A 87 6.88 12.82 -2.55
CA PRO A 87 6.54 13.03 -3.96
C PRO A 87 7.68 12.54 -4.87
N THR A 88 7.35 12.05 -6.06
CA THR A 88 8.36 11.65 -7.04
C THR A 88 9.08 12.88 -7.61
N LYS A 89 10.28 12.72 -8.18
CA LYS A 89 11.04 13.83 -8.79
C LYS A 89 10.21 14.68 -9.75
N LYS A 90 9.44 14.03 -10.65
CA LYS A 90 8.51 14.70 -11.59
C LYS A 90 7.45 15.55 -10.86
N LYS A 91 6.94 15.07 -9.72
CA LYS A 91 5.95 15.78 -8.91
C LYS A 91 6.57 16.91 -8.07
N ILE A 92 7.79 16.73 -7.57
CA ILE A 92 8.56 17.81 -6.92
C ILE A 92 8.78 18.97 -7.89
N CYS A 93 9.14 18.69 -9.13
CA CYS A 93 9.27 19.72 -10.16
C CYS A 93 7.97 20.53 -10.35
N LYS A 94 6.82 19.85 -10.44
CA LYS A 94 5.51 20.53 -10.53
C LYS A 94 5.21 21.42 -9.31
N LEU A 95 5.56 20.98 -8.10
CA LEU A 95 5.38 21.80 -6.88
C LEU A 95 6.32 23.01 -6.87
N ASN A 96 7.53 22.88 -7.41
CA ASN A 96 8.45 24.01 -7.56
C ASN A 96 7.94 25.02 -8.61
N GLN A 97 7.34 24.54 -9.70
CA GLN A 97 6.69 25.38 -10.71
C GLN A 97 5.45 26.09 -10.13
N LEU A 98 4.66 25.40 -9.30
CA LEU A 98 3.54 26.00 -8.59
C LEU A 98 3.99 27.19 -7.73
N ALA A 99 5.12 27.08 -7.02
CA ALA A 99 5.65 28.20 -6.23
C ALA A 99 5.88 29.46 -7.08
N HIS A 100 6.41 29.28 -8.29
CA HIS A 100 6.61 30.38 -9.23
C HIS A 100 5.28 30.94 -9.75
N SER A 101 4.32 30.06 -10.07
CA SER A 101 2.98 30.49 -10.50
C SER A 101 2.27 31.34 -9.44
N LEU A 102 2.26 30.89 -8.18
CA LEU A 102 1.67 31.64 -7.07
C LEU A 102 2.33 33.02 -6.88
N GLN A 103 3.66 33.09 -7.00
CA GLN A 103 4.38 34.36 -6.94
C GLN A 103 3.93 35.32 -8.06
N MET A 104 3.77 34.81 -9.28
CA MET A 104 3.33 35.62 -10.42
C MET A 104 1.88 36.07 -10.29
N LEU A 105 0.98 35.22 -9.77
CA LEU A 105 -0.41 35.58 -9.51
C LEU A 105 -0.52 36.75 -8.52
N ILE A 106 0.20 36.68 -7.40
CA ILE A 106 0.22 37.74 -6.38
C ILE A 106 0.83 39.03 -6.95
N LYS A 107 1.95 38.91 -7.67
CA LYS A 107 2.61 40.07 -8.29
C LYS A 107 1.66 40.78 -9.25
N ASN A 108 1.01 40.04 -10.16
CA ASN A 108 0.08 40.60 -11.13
C ASN A 108 -1.13 41.24 -10.46
N ALA A 109 -1.68 40.60 -9.41
CA ALA A 109 -2.80 41.16 -8.66
C ALA A 109 -2.42 42.48 -7.94
N THR A 110 -1.20 42.55 -7.41
CA THR A 110 -0.64 43.77 -6.80
C THR A 110 -0.46 44.88 -7.84
N GLU A 111 0.11 44.57 -9.01
CA GLU A 111 0.32 45.52 -10.11
C GLU A 111 -1.02 46.06 -10.65
N ASN A 112 -2.07 45.22 -10.66
CA ASN A 112 -3.43 45.59 -11.03
C ASN A 112 -4.22 46.29 -9.89
N LYS A 113 -3.57 46.60 -8.76
CA LYS A 113 -4.16 47.29 -7.60
C LYS A 113 -5.38 46.57 -7.00
N LEU A 114 -5.42 45.23 -7.09
CA LEU A 114 -6.46 44.43 -6.44
C LEU A 114 -6.25 44.43 -4.93
N LEU A 115 -7.35 44.45 -4.17
CA LEU A 115 -7.32 44.34 -2.72
C LEU A 115 -7.08 42.87 -2.32
N LEU A 116 -5.86 42.56 -1.88
CA LEU A 116 -5.47 41.18 -1.54
C LEU A 116 -6.00 40.69 -0.18
N LEU A 117 -6.98 41.38 0.42
CA LEU A 117 -7.58 41.03 1.72
C LEU A 117 -8.24 39.65 1.72
N LYS A 118 -8.65 39.16 0.55
CA LYS A 118 -9.24 37.83 0.38
C LYS A 118 -8.19 36.73 0.20
N VAL A 119 -6.94 37.08 -0.14
CA VAL A 119 -5.88 36.10 -0.43
C VAL A 119 -5.33 35.55 0.89
N PRO A 120 -5.29 34.22 1.10
CA PRO A 120 -4.75 33.67 2.34
C PRO A 120 -3.26 33.97 2.53
N ASP A 121 -2.89 34.32 3.77
CA ASP A 121 -1.54 34.77 4.13
C ASP A 121 -0.43 33.78 3.72
N TRP A 122 -0.70 32.49 3.78
CA TRP A 122 0.31 31.46 3.47
C TRP A 122 0.76 31.48 2.00
N LEU A 123 -0.06 31.99 1.06
CA LEU A 123 0.32 32.07 -0.35
C LEU A 123 1.46 33.09 -0.56
N PHE A 124 1.53 34.12 0.27
CA PHE A 124 2.54 35.17 0.15
C PHE A 124 3.93 34.61 0.44
N GLY A 125 4.75 34.51 -0.61
CA GLY A 125 6.11 34.01 -0.49
C GLY A 125 6.19 32.51 -0.21
N TRP A 126 5.13 31.74 -0.47
CA TRP A 126 5.15 30.28 -0.33
C TRP A 126 6.32 29.68 -1.10
N LYS A 127 7.02 28.74 -0.46
CA LYS A 127 8.13 27.99 -1.05
C LYS A 127 7.84 26.52 -0.89
N SER A 128 7.99 25.77 -1.98
CA SER A 128 7.92 24.32 -1.97
C SER A 128 8.87 23.74 -0.89
N PRO A 129 8.35 22.98 0.09
CA PRO A 129 9.16 22.27 1.09
C PRO A 129 10.16 21.29 0.46
N TRP A 130 9.92 20.90 -0.79
CA TRP A 130 10.76 19.97 -1.54
C TRP A 130 11.76 20.66 -2.47
N LYS A 131 11.89 21.98 -2.45
CA LYS A 131 12.76 22.74 -3.38
C LYS A 131 14.22 22.26 -3.39
N ALA A 132 14.77 21.89 -2.24
CA ALA A 132 16.16 21.45 -2.10
C ALA A 132 16.35 19.93 -2.33
N LYS A 133 15.29 19.18 -2.63
CA LYS A 133 15.35 17.72 -2.76
C LYS A 133 15.77 17.32 -4.18
N VAL A 134 16.86 16.56 -4.27
CA VAL A 134 17.38 15.98 -5.53
C VAL A 134 16.91 14.55 -5.78
N THR A 135 16.45 13.86 -4.73
CA THR A 135 15.78 12.55 -4.76
C THR A 135 14.27 12.72 -4.62
N GLY A 136 13.51 11.64 -4.85
CA GLY A 136 12.06 11.66 -4.63
C GLY A 136 11.43 10.28 -4.81
N GLY A 137 10.29 10.07 -4.15
CA GLY A 137 9.53 8.83 -4.18
C GLY A 137 9.97 7.76 -3.18
N GLU A 138 10.90 8.08 -2.28
CA GLU A 138 11.28 7.27 -1.12
C GLU A 138 10.13 7.11 -0.11
N LEU A 139 10.11 5.98 0.59
CA LEU A 139 9.28 5.80 1.78
C LEU A 139 9.71 6.84 2.83
N ILE A 140 8.75 7.43 3.52
CA ILE A 140 9.05 8.35 4.65
C ILE A 140 8.71 7.65 5.96
N ARG A 141 9.10 8.26 7.08
CA ARG A 141 8.90 7.71 8.42
C ARG A 141 7.47 7.28 8.68
N GLU A 142 6.47 8.08 8.29
CA GLU A 142 5.07 7.70 8.46
C GLU A 142 4.70 6.43 7.70
N GLY A 143 5.31 6.20 6.53
CA GLY A 143 5.15 4.95 5.80
C GLY A 143 5.87 3.76 6.42
N GLU A 144 6.97 3.99 7.14
CA GLU A 144 7.64 2.95 7.94
C GLU A 144 6.76 2.55 9.12
N ASP A 145 6.28 3.53 9.89
CA ASP A 145 5.39 3.33 11.04
C ASP A 145 4.09 2.61 10.60
N GLU A 146 3.47 3.03 9.49
CA GLU A 146 2.26 2.40 8.92
C GLU A 146 2.43 0.89 8.70
N LEU A 147 3.55 0.46 8.11
CA LEU A 147 3.79 -0.95 7.80
C LEU A 147 4.27 -1.75 9.01
N TYR A 148 5.07 -1.13 9.88
CA TYR A 148 5.49 -1.73 11.15
C TYR A 148 4.27 -2.04 12.02
N ASP A 149 3.37 -1.08 12.19
CA ASP A 149 2.18 -1.25 13.02
C ASP A 149 1.17 -2.21 12.38
N LEU A 150 1.03 -2.20 11.05
CA LEU A 150 0.23 -3.19 10.32
C LEU A 150 0.72 -4.62 10.61
N ALA A 151 2.03 -4.84 10.65
CA ALA A 151 2.59 -6.15 10.92
C ALA A 151 2.33 -6.62 12.36
N ILE A 152 2.40 -5.72 13.34
CA ILE A 152 2.07 -6.02 14.74
C ILE A 152 0.62 -6.49 14.84
N ARG A 153 -0.32 -5.73 14.29
CA ARG A 153 -1.75 -6.11 14.30
C ARG A 153 -2.01 -7.40 13.55
N THR A 154 -1.32 -7.61 12.43
CA THR A 154 -1.40 -8.87 11.66
C THR A 154 -0.95 -10.07 12.49
N ARG A 155 0.16 -9.95 13.22
CA ARG A 155 0.65 -11.00 14.13
C ARG A 155 -0.30 -11.25 15.29
N GLU A 156 -0.81 -10.19 15.92
CA GLU A 156 -1.75 -10.27 17.04
C GLU A 156 -3.06 -10.93 16.62
N ARG A 157 -3.54 -10.65 15.42
CA ARG A 157 -4.77 -11.23 14.87
C ARG A 157 -4.62 -12.70 14.47
N PHE A 158 -3.45 -13.11 13.98
CA PHE A 158 -3.21 -14.48 13.48
C PHE A 158 -2.06 -15.18 14.23
N PRO A 159 -2.20 -15.43 15.54
CA PRO A 159 -1.13 -16.02 16.35
C PRO A 159 -0.77 -17.45 15.89
N ASP A 160 -1.72 -18.24 15.38
CA ASP A 160 -1.46 -19.60 14.90
C ASP A 160 -0.55 -19.66 13.66
N ILE A 161 -0.64 -18.62 12.82
CA ILE A 161 0.22 -18.43 11.65
C ILE A 161 1.59 -17.90 12.10
N PHE A 162 1.60 -16.89 12.96
CA PHE A 162 2.80 -16.16 13.33
C PHE A 162 3.31 -16.53 14.73
N ASN A 163 3.27 -17.79 15.14
CA ASN A 163 3.79 -18.25 16.44
C ASN A 163 5.29 -18.64 16.45
N GLY A 164 5.90 -18.84 15.29
CA GLY A 164 7.29 -19.31 15.17
C GLY A 164 8.31 -18.22 14.81
N ASP A 165 9.59 -18.55 14.95
CA ASP A 165 10.68 -17.71 14.44
C ASP A 165 10.67 -17.65 12.91
N TYR A 166 11.29 -16.60 12.35
CA TYR A 166 11.41 -16.50 10.90
C TYR A 166 12.18 -17.70 10.31
N HIS A 167 11.59 -18.30 9.28
CA HIS A 167 12.24 -19.20 8.33
C HIS A 167 11.75 -18.84 6.91
N PRO A 168 12.64 -18.75 5.90
CA PRO A 168 12.28 -18.32 4.54
C PRO A 168 11.22 -19.21 3.87
N ASP A 169 11.22 -20.51 4.17
CA ASP A 169 10.23 -21.45 3.61
C ASP A 169 8.86 -21.37 4.30
N MET A 170 8.79 -20.76 5.49
CA MET A 170 7.54 -20.58 6.22
C MET A 170 6.91 -19.21 5.97
N TYR A 171 7.75 -18.18 5.88
CA TYR A 171 7.34 -16.78 5.75
C TYR A 171 8.02 -16.17 4.53
N LYS A 172 7.43 -16.36 3.35
CA LYS A 172 7.98 -15.80 2.11
C LYS A 172 7.63 -14.32 2.02
N ILE A 173 8.64 -13.45 2.11
CA ILE A 173 8.49 -12.00 2.00
C ILE A 173 9.05 -11.52 0.66
N THR A 174 8.20 -10.97 -0.19
CA THR A 174 8.58 -10.44 -1.50
C THR A 174 8.20 -8.98 -1.64
N ALA A 175 9.02 -8.22 -2.35
CA ALA A 175 8.70 -6.85 -2.73
C ALA A 175 9.05 -6.62 -4.19
N THR A 176 8.36 -5.68 -4.85
CA THR A 176 8.83 -5.19 -6.14
C THR A 176 10.23 -4.59 -5.97
N GLN A 177 11.05 -4.63 -7.01
CA GLN A 177 12.40 -4.04 -7.02
C GLN A 177 12.34 -2.49 -7.06
N VAL A 178 11.57 -1.84 -6.18
CA VAL A 178 11.45 -0.39 -6.03
C VAL A 178 11.64 -0.03 -4.57
N SER A 179 12.57 0.88 -4.28
CA SER A 179 13.03 1.21 -2.93
C SER A 179 11.92 1.37 -1.89
N ARG A 180 10.86 2.12 -2.19
CA ARG A 180 9.73 2.31 -1.27
C ARG A 180 8.95 1.04 -0.93
N ALA A 181 8.83 0.11 -1.88
CA ALA A 181 8.13 -1.16 -1.67
C ALA A 181 9.03 -2.12 -0.87
N SER A 182 10.31 -2.20 -1.20
CA SER A 182 11.29 -2.98 -0.43
C SER A 182 11.43 -2.47 1.00
N ALA A 183 11.53 -1.15 1.20
CA ALA A 183 11.56 -0.54 2.53
C ALA A 183 10.27 -0.80 3.32
N SER A 184 9.11 -0.81 2.66
CA SER A 184 7.82 -1.17 3.27
C SER A 184 7.80 -2.63 3.75
N ALA A 185 8.31 -3.55 2.93
CA ALA A 185 8.45 -4.96 3.32
C ALA A 185 9.39 -5.14 4.52
N VAL A 186 10.48 -4.36 4.57
CA VAL A 186 11.40 -4.36 5.71
C VAL A 186 10.73 -3.81 6.96
N ALA A 187 10.04 -2.67 6.89
CA ALA A 187 9.31 -2.12 8.03
C ALA A 187 8.27 -3.10 8.57
N PHE A 188 7.51 -3.74 7.67
CA PHE A 188 6.56 -4.80 8.04
C PHE A 188 7.26 -5.99 8.70
N GLY A 189 8.34 -6.52 8.12
CA GLY A 189 9.09 -7.65 8.68
C GLY A 189 9.67 -7.34 10.07
N ILE A 190 10.18 -6.12 10.28
CA ILE A 190 10.66 -5.64 11.58
C ILE A 190 9.52 -5.64 12.61
N GLY A 191 8.30 -5.21 12.23
CA GLY A 191 7.13 -5.27 13.12
C GLY A 191 6.69 -6.70 13.42
N LEU A 192 6.62 -7.54 12.38
CA LEU A 192 6.19 -8.93 12.48
C LEU A 192 7.08 -9.75 13.42
N PHE A 193 8.40 -9.61 13.32
CA PHE A 193 9.37 -10.38 14.10
C PHE A 193 9.96 -9.60 15.30
N SER A 194 9.40 -8.43 15.62
CA SER A 194 9.86 -7.64 16.77
C SER A 194 9.77 -8.46 18.05
N GLY A 195 10.87 -8.48 18.82
CA GLY A 195 10.94 -9.21 20.10
C GLY A 195 11.42 -10.66 20.00
N ARG A 196 11.63 -11.20 18.79
CA ARG A 196 11.97 -12.63 18.58
C ARG A 196 13.45 -12.93 18.39
N GLY A 197 14.27 -11.93 18.09
CA GLY A 197 15.70 -12.14 17.87
C GLY A 197 16.57 -11.61 19.00
N SER A 198 17.89 -11.58 18.75
CA SER A 198 18.91 -11.15 19.70
C SER A 198 19.57 -9.81 19.32
N LEU A 199 19.19 -9.22 18.19
CA LEU A 199 19.85 -8.03 17.66
C LEU A 199 19.28 -6.74 18.27
N GLY A 200 20.14 -5.98 18.95
CA GLY A 200 19.82 -4.67 19.51
C GLY A 200 18.78 -4.69 20.63
N LEU A 201 18.43 -3.50 21.14
CA LEU A 201 17.48 -3.35 22.25
C LEU A 201 16.07 -3.82 21.88
N GLY A 202 15.71 -3.74 20.60
CA GLY A 202 14.42 -4.20 20.09
C GLY A 202 14.31 -5.72 19.88
N LYS A 203 15.35 -6.49 20.24
CA LYS A 203 15.39 -7.96 20.06
C LYS A 203 14.94 -8.37 18.65
N GLN A 204 15.57 -7.77 17.65
CA GLN A 204 15.19 -7.96 16.25
C GLN A 204 15.77 -9.26 15.70
N GLN A 205 15.01 -9.93 14.83
CA GLN A 205 15.44 -11.09 14.05
C GLN A 205 15.72 -10.66 12.61
N ALA A 206 16.80 -11.17 12.01
CA ALA A 206 17.04 -10.99 10.58
C ALA A 206 16.07 -11.83 9.74
N PHE A 207 15.61 -11.29 8.62
CA PHE A 207 14.73 -11.95 7.66
C PHE A 207 15.12 -11.57 6.23
N ALA A 208 14.73 -12.39 5.25
CA ALA A 208 14.99 -12.11 3.84
C ALA A 208 13.79 -11.44 3.19
N VAL A 209 14.06 -10.45 2.34
CA VAL A 209 13.09 -9.88 1.39
C VAL A 209 13.63 -10.14 0.00
N THR A 210 12.87 -10.86 -0.82
CA THR A 210 13.25 -11.15 -2.21
C THR A 210 12.50 -10.28 -3.19
N SER A 211 13.08 -10.09 -4.38
CA SER A 211 12.50 -9.27 -5.44
C SER A 211 12.80 -9.87 -6.80
N GLU A 212 11.83 -9.78 -7.69
CA GLU A 212 12.00 -10.08 -9.10
C GLU A 212 12.51 -8.85 -9.88
N SER A 213 13.16 -9.09 -11.01
CA SER A 213 13.63 -8.02 -11.89
C SER A 213 12.46 -7.19 -12.41
N ARG A 214 12.60 -5.85 -12.42
CA ARG A 214 11.58 -4.95 -12.99
C ARG A 214 11.18 -5.29 -14.42
N ALA A 215 12.09 -5.90 -15.18
CA ALA A 215 11.87 -6.22 -16.59
C ALA A 215 10.99 -7.46 -16.80
N SER A 216 10.86 -8.34 -15.81
CA SER A 216 10.22 -9.65 -15.95
C SER A 216 9.21 -9.97 -14.86
N ASP A 217 9.01 -9.09 -13.87
CA ASP A 217 8.06 -9.30 -12.78
C ASP A 217 6.60 -9.21 -13.26
N ILE A 218 6.05 -10.35 -13.70
CA ILE A 218 4.64 -10.50 -14.09
C ILE A 218 3.68 -10.66 -12.89
N MET A 219 4.20 -10.77 -11.66
CA MET A 219 3.37 -10.99 -10.47
C MET A 219 3.04 -9.68 -9.78
N LEU A 220 4.04 -8.86 -9.48
CA LEU A 220 3.87 -7.61 -8.72
C LEU A 220 4.05 -6.37 -9.60
N ARG A 221 4.57 -6.51 -10.81
CA ARG A 221 4.73 -5.43 -11.80
C ARG A 221 4.18 -5.76 -13.19
N PHE A 222 3.15 -6.59 -13.29
CA PHE A 222 2.49 -6.92 -14.56
C PHE A 222 2.15 -5.68 -15.43
N TYR A 223 1.86 -4.53 -14.80
CA TYR A 223 1.55 -3.28 -15.49
C TYR A 223 2.76 -2.66 -16.21
N ASP A 224 3.99 -3.00 -15.81
CA ASP A 224 5.24 -2.59 -16.47
C ASP A 224 5.73 -3.61 -17.48
N THR A 225 5.26 -4.86 -17.45
CA THR A 225 5.67 -5.91 -18.39
C THR A 225 4.67 -6.11 -19.53
N CYS A 226 3.41 -5.71 -19.33
CA CYS A 226 2.35 -5.86 -20.32
C CYS A 226 2.31 -4.72 -21.36
N GLN A 227 2.72 -4.99 -22.60
CA GLN A 227 2.76 -3.95 -23.65
C GLN A 227 1.36 -3.45 -24.03
N LYS A 228 0.37 -4.34 -24.19
CA LYS A 228 -1.01 -3.95 -24.51
C LYS A 228 -1.61 -3.00 -23.47
N TYR A 229 -1.32 -3.19 -22.19
CA TYR A 229 -1.76 -2.29 -21.12
C TYR A 229 -1.07 -0.92 -21.19
N LYS A 230 0.23 -0.86 -21.49
CA LYS A 230 0.94 0.41 -21.72
C LYS A 230 0.34 1.19 -22.89
N ASP A 231 0.02 0.51 -23.98
CA ASP A 231 -0.59 1.14 -25.16
C ASP A 231 -2.00 1.64 -24.87
N PHE A 232 -2.79 0.84 -24.11
CA PHE A 232 -4.08 1.26 -23.58
C PHE A 232 -3.97 2.53 -22.72
N ARG A 233 -3.05 2.55 -21.74
CA ARG A 233 -2.81 3.72 -20.87
C ARG A 233 -2.46 4.95 -21.69
N LYS A 234 -1.49 4.84 -22.61
CA LYS A 234 -1.06 5.92 -23.49
C LYS A 234 -2.22 6.50 -24.32
N THR A 235 -3.14 5.64 -24.76
CA THR A 235 -4.29 6.04 -25.58
C THR A 235 -5.42 6.64 -24.74
N LYS A 236 -5.67 6.13 -23.53
CA LYS A 236 -6.81 6.51 -22.70
C LYS A 236 -6.53 7.68 -21.75
N GLU A 237 -5.29 7.86 -21.29
CA GLU A 237 -4.92 8.95 -20.38
C GLU A 237 -5.37 10.35 -20.87
N PRO A 238 -5.15 10.74 -22.16
CA PRO A 238 -5.61 12.06 -22.63
C PRO A 238 -7.13 12.25 -22.56
N ALA A 239 -7.90 11.18 -22.83
CA ALA A 239 -9.35 11.24 -22.75
C ALA A 239 -9.84 11.37 -21.30
N VAL A 240 -9.15 10.72 -20.36
CA VAL A 240 -9.43 10.85 -18.93
C VAL A 240 -9.07 12.23 -18.41
N GLU A 241 -7.95 12.81 -18.83
CA GLU A 241 -7.62 14.20 -18.46
C GLU A 241 -8.67 15.18 -18.97
N LYS A 242 -9.14 15.00 -20.22
CA LYS A 242 -10.24 15.81 -20.78
C LYS A 242 -11.55 15.67 -19.99
N LEU A 243 -11.85 14.47 -19.48
CA LEU A 243 -13.06 14.22 -18.67
C LEU A 243 -13.03 15.00 -17.34
N LYS A 244 -11.84 15.29 -16.81
CA LYS A 244 -11.66 16.01 -15.53
C LYS A 244 -11.73 17.53 -15.71
N GLU A 245 -11.50 18.05 -16.92
CA GLU A 245 -11.44 19.49 -17.19
C GLU A 245 -12.68 20.29 -16.73
N PRO A 246 -13.93 19.83 -16.93
CA PRO A 246 -15.10 20.59 -16.49
C PRO A 246 -15.13 20.81 -14.98
N ILE A 247 -14.68 19.83 -14.19
CA ILE A 247 -14.58 19.96 -12.72
C ILE A 247 -13.52 20.99 -12.34
N PHE A 248 -12.35 20.91 -12.98
CA PHE A 248 -11.29 21.88 -12.71
C PHE A 248 -11.69 23.29 -13.14
N ASP A 249 -12.44 23.45 -14.23
CA ASP A 249 -12.92 24.75 -14.68
C ASP A 249 -13.95 25.34 -13.71
N GLU A 250 -14.92 24.53 -13.25
CA GLU A 250 -15.90 24.92 -12.23
C GLU A 250 -15.21 25.41 -10.95
N ILE A 251 -14.24 24.66 -10.43
CA ILE A 251 -13.49 25.01 -9.22
C ILE A 251 -12.58 26.21 -9.46
N LYS A 252 -11.96 26.31 -10.63
CA LYS A 252 -11.14 27.46 -11.03
C LYS A 252 -11.98 28.73 -10.99
N ASP A 253 -13.16 28.74 -11.61
CA ASP A 253 -14.05 29.90 -11.63
C ASP A 253 -14.50 30.29 -10.20
N ALA A 254 -14.80 29.29 -9.35
CA ALA A 254 -15.13 29.52 -7.94
C ALA A 254 -13.97 30.14 -7.14
N LEU A 255 -12.74 29.65 -7.32
CA LEU A 255 -11.54 30.17 -6.65
C LEU A 255 -11.15 31.56 -7.15
N VAL A 256 -11.29 31.83 -8.46
CA VAL A 256 -11.09 33.16 -9.03
C VAL A 256 -12.06 34.16 -8.38
N ALA A 257 -13.33 33.80 -8.26
CA ALA A 257 -14.33 34.66 -7.61
C ALA A 257 -14.05 34.87 -6.10
N ARG A 258 -13.60 33.82 -5.39
CA ARG A 258 -13.36 33.84 -3.94
C ARG A 258 -12.12 34.65 -3.56
N TYR A 259 -11.04 34.50 -4.33
CA TYR A 259 -9.73 35.04 -3.98
C TYR A 259 -9.28 36.21 -4.87
N GLU A 260 -10.03 36.50 -5.93
CA GLU A 260 -9.70 37.56 -6.91
C GLU A 260 -8.32 37.38 -7.56
N LEU A 261 -7.85 36.14 -7.65
CA LEU A 261 -6.63 35.75 -8.35
C LEU A 261 -6.99 34.99 -9.62
N ASN A 262 -6.34 35.33 -10.73
CA ASN A 262 -6.60 34.72 -12.04
C ASN A 262 -5.98 33.31 -12.17
N PHE A 263 -6.45 32.35 -11.37
CA PHE A 263 -5.99 30.98 -11.39
C PHE A 263 -6.25 30.31 -12.75
N THR A 264 -5.30 29.47 -13.17
CA THR A 264 -5.45 28.58 -14.33
C THR A 264 -5.91 27.19 -13.89
N ARG A 265 -6.39 26.38 -14.85
CA ARG A 265 -6.68 24.95 -14.61
C ARG A 265 -5.48 24.20 -14.05
N GLN A 266 -4.27 24.53 -14.54
CA GLN A 266 -3.03 23.92 -14.07
C GLN A 266 -2.72 24.30 -12.62
N ASP A 267 -3.06 25.52 -12.20
CA ASP A 267 -2.93 25.95 -10.81
C ASP A 267 -3.86 25.14 -9.91
N ILE A 268 -5.13 24.95 -10.29
CA ILE A 268 -6.09 24.15 -9.51
C ILE A 268 -5.60 22.70 -9.36
N SER A 269 -5.18 22.08 -10.46
CA SER A 269 -4.62 20.73 -10.43
C SER A 269 -3.39 20.63 -9.52
N SER A 270 -2.54 21.66 -9.52
CA SER A 270 -1.30 21.69 -8.73
C SER A 270 -1.57 22.01 -7.25
N LEU A 271 -2.52 22.88 -6.94
CA LEU A 271 -3.00 23.19 -5.59
C LEU A 271 -3.72 22.00 -4.97
N TRP A 272 -4.54 21.28 -5.74
CA TRP A 272 -5.12 20.01 -5.30
C TRP A 272 -4.04 18.98 -4.98
N PHE A 273 -3.03 18.86 -5.86
CA PHE A 273 -1.89 18.00 -5.58
C PHE A 273 -1.11 18.44 -4.33
N LEU A 274 -0.88 19.74 -4.15
CA LEU A 274 -0.23 20.28 -2.95
C LEU A 274 -1.04 19.96 -1.68
N CYS A 275 -2.36 20.16 -1.69
CA CYS A 275 -3.25 19.79 -0.59
C CYS A 275 -3.03 18.33 -0.16
N LYS A 276 -3.08 17.40 -1.10
CA LYS A 276 -2.83 15.97 -0.82
C LYS A 276 -1.46 15.74 -0.17
N GLN A 277 -0.42 16.44 -0.63
CA GLN A 277 0.91 16.30 -0.06
C GLN A 277 1.06 16.95 1.31
N GLU A 278 0.51 18.14 1.52
CA GLU A 278 0.50 18.85 2.81
C GLU A 278 -0.24 18.05 3.88
N ALA A 279 -1.45 17.59 3.55
CA ALA A 279 -2.29 16.84 4.47
C ALA A 279 -1.68 15.47 4.82
N SER A 280 -1.22 14.70 3.83
CA SER A 280 -0.72 13.35 4.05
C SER A 280 0.76 13.25 4.40
N LEU A 281 1.59 14.28 4.21
CA LEU A 281 3.02 14.19 4.57
C LEU A 281 3.40 15.16 5.68
N LEU A 282 2.70 16.29 5.80
CA LEU A 282 3.08 17.35 6.73
C LEU A 282 2.03 17.57 7.83
N GLY A 283 0.86 16.93 7.73
CA GLY A 283 -0.27 17.15 8.63
C GLY A 283 -0.89 18.55 8.50
N ILE A 284 -0.61 19.27 7.41
CA ILE A 284 -1.10 20.62 7.17
C ILE A 284 -2.42 20.51 6.38
N THR A 285 -3.54 20.90 7.01
CA THR A 285 -4.89 20.83 6.40
C THR A 285 -5.51 22.20 6.14
N ASN A 286 -4.89 23.28 6.61
CA ASN A 286 -5.43 24.65 6.54
C ASN A 286 -4.73 25.55 5.51
N GLN A 287 -3.80 25.02 4.70
CA GLN A 287 -3.14 25.75 3.61
C GLN A 287 -3.80 25.45 2.26
N ALA A 288 -3.16 24.67 1.36
CA ALA A 288 -3.72 24.41 0.04
C ALA A 288 -5.08 23.72 0.11
N CYS A 289 -5.28 22.83 1.08
CA CYS A 289 -6.59 22.21 1.34
C CYS A 289 -7.65 23.23 1.77
N GLY A 290 -7.27 24.22 2.58
CA GLY A 290 -8.17 25.29 3.05
C GLY A 290 -8.65 26.23 1.94
N LEU A 291 -8.11 26.12 0.72
CA LEU A 291 -8.62 26.88 -0.42
C LEU A 291 -9.96 26.35 -0.92
N PHE A 292 -10.22 25.06 -0.72
CA PHE A 292 -11.36 24.33 -1.27
C PHE A 292 -12.44 24.10 -0.21
N LEU A 293 -13.69 24.25 -0.61
CA LEU A 293 -14.84 23.84 0.21
C LEU A 293 -14.96 22.31 0.25
N PRO A 294 -15.61 21.71 1.27
CA PRO A 294 -15.78 20.26 1.35
C PRO A 294 -16.35 19.60 0.09
N LEU A 295 -17.35 20.23 -0.55
CA LEU A 295 -17.93 19.73 -1.80
C LEU A 295 -16.95 19.84 -2.99
N GLU A 296 -16.13 20.89 -3.03
CA GLU A 296 -15.08 21.07 -4.05
C GLU A 296 -13.99 19.99 -3.88
N VAL A 297 -13.61 19.68 -2.63
CA VAL A 297 -12.71 18.55 -2.33
C VAL A 297 -13.34 17.23 -2.79
N ALA A 298 -14.62 16.99 -2.50
CA ALA A 298 -15.30 15.78 -2.96
C ALA A 298 -15.29 15.65 -4.49
N PHE A 299 -15.46 16.75 -5.23
CA PHE A 299 -15.33 16.76 -6.68
C PHE A 299 -13.90 16.49 -7.15
N LEU A 300 -12.88 17.09 -6.51
CA LEU A 300 -11.47 16.86 -6.83
C LEU A 300 -11.05 15.41 -6.54
N GLU A 301 -11.46 14.85 -5.40
CA GLU A 301 -11.27 13.44 -5.08
C GLU A 301 -11.92 12.55 -6.13
N TRP A 302 -13.16 12.88 -6.54
CA TRP A 302 -13.84 12.14 -7.59
C TRP A 302 -13.09 12.17 -8.92
N THR A 303 -12.40 13.27 -9.28
CA THR A 303 -11.55 13.30 -10.48
C THR A 303 -10.37 12.33 -10.42
N ASP A 304 -9.78 12.11 -9.24
CA ASP A 304 -8.73 11.10 -9.05
C ASP A 304 -9.32 9.68 -9.07
N ASP A 305 -10.52 9.52 -8.52
CA ASP A 305 -11.18 8.21 -8.40
C ASP A 305 -11.70 7.68 -9.74
N ILE A 306 -12.22 8.55 -10.62
CA ILE A 306 -12.56 8.15 -12.00
C ILE A 306 -11.30 7.83 -12.81
N GLU A 307 -10.18 8.53 -12.58
CA GLU A 307 -8.89 8.20 -13.23
C GLU A 307 -8.42 6.82 -12.80
N LEU A 308 -8.46 6.55 -11.48
CA LEU A 308 -8.17 5.24 -10.91
C LEU A 308 -9.07 4.15 -11.49
N PHE A 309 -10.38 4.40 -11.53
CA PHE A 309 -11.39 3.46 -12.04
C PHE A 309 -11.15 3.11 -13.51
N ILE A 310 -11.02 4.13 -14.37
CA ILE A 310 -10.91 3.95 -15.83
C ILE A 310 -9.59 3.27 -16.19
N LEU A 311 -8.50 3.68 -15.56
CA LEU A 311 -7.16 3.32 -16.03
C LEU A 311 -6.49 2.19 -15.22
N LYS A 312 -7.08 1.74 -14.11
CA LYS A 312 -6.52 0.69 -13.23
C LYS A 312 -7.58 -0.23 -12.61
N GLY A 313 -8.83 0.21 -12.52
CA GLY A 313 -9.94 -0.55 -11.95
C GLY A 313 -10.91 -1.09 -13.00
N TYR A 314 -12.20 -1.08 -12.66
CA TYR A 314 -13.26 -1.71 -13.45
C TYR A 314 -13.66 -1.01 -14.76
N GLY A 315 -13.07 0.13 -15.11
CA GLY A 315 -13.38 0.80 -16.38
C GLY A 315 -12.86 0.07 -17.63
N ASN A 316 -12.01 -0.95 -17.46
CA ASN A 316 -11.64 -1.87 -18.54
C ASN A 316 -11.15 -3.21 -17.98
N SER A 317 -11.59 -4.33 -18.55
CA SER A 317 -11.17 -5.66 -18.07
C SER A 317 -9.67 -5.94 -18.21
N LEU A 318 -9.00 -5.32 -19.19
CA LEU A 318 -7.54 -5.40 -19.33
C LEU A 318 -6.81 -4.94 -18.05
N ASN A 319 -7.36 -3.96 -17.33
CA ASN A 319 -6.71 -3.38 -16.16
C ASN A 319 -6.44 -4.41 -15.06
N TYR A 320 -7.38 -5.33 -14.85
CA TYR A 320 -7.28 -6.35 -13.79
C TYR A 320 -6.90 -7.73 -14.31
N ARG A 321 -7.24 -8.07 -15.56
CA ARG A 321 -6.84 -9.36 -16.17
C ARG A 321 -5.32 -9.55 -16.28
N ILE A 322 -4.56 -8.47 -16.43
CA ILE A 322 -3.09 -8.52 -16.40
C ILE A 322 -2.53 -8.97 -15.04
N GLY A 323 -3.32 -8.90 -13.97
CA GLY A 323 -2.97 -9.38 -12.63
C GLY A 323 -3.27 -10.86 -12.38
N VAL A 324 -3.80 -11.60 -13.36
CA VAL A 324 -4.12 -13.04 -13.19
C VAL A 324 -2.94 -13.90 -12.71
N PRO A 325 -1.67 -13.67 -13.13
CA PRO A 325 -0.54 -14.42 -12.57
C PRO A 325 -0.43 -14.31 -11.05
N LEU A 326 -0.72 -13.14 -10.47
CA LEU A 326 -0.72 -12.94 -9.02
C LEU A 326 -1.87 -13.70 -8.35
N LEU A 327 -3.08 -13.64 -8.91
CA LEU A 327 -4.23 -14.39 -8.38
C LEU A 327 -3.97 -15.90 -8.40
N ARG A 328 -3.39 -16.41 -9.48
CA ARG A 328 -3.01 -17.82 -9.60
C ARG A 328 -2.01 -18.20 -8.51
N ASP A 329 -0.94 -17.41 -8.33
CA ASP A 329 0.07 -17.68 -7.29
C ASP A 329 -0.51 -17.68 -5.87
N VAL A 330 -1.50 -16.81 -5.59
CA VAL A 330 -2.23 -16.80 -4.32
C VAL A 330 -3.01 -18.10 -4.12
N VAL A 331 -3.77 -18.55 -5.11
CA VAL A 331 -4.58 -19.77 -5.01
C VAL A 331 -3.70 -21.01 -4.90
N GLU A 332 -2.65 -21.11 -5.72
CA GLU A 332 -1.70 -22.24 -5.65
C GLU A 332 -0.97 -22.32 -4.31
N SER A 333 -0.68 -21.17 -3.66
CA SER A 333 -0.09 -21.19 -2.31
C SER A 333 -1.05 -21.75 -1.25
N MET A 334 -2.35 -21.50 -1.41
CA MET A 334 -3.40 -22.08 -0.56
C MET A 334 -3.57 -23.57 -0.81
N GLU A 335 -3.57 -24.01 -2.07
CA GLU A 335 -3.63 -25.44 -2.43
C GLU A 335 -2.47 -26.22 -1.80
N ARG A 336 -1.23 -25.71 -1.90
CA ARG A 336 -0.06 -26.33 -1.25
C ARG A 336 -0.20 -26.38 0.28
N ALA A 337 -0.83 -25.37 0.90
CA ALA A 337 -1.10 -25.39 2.34
C ALA A 337 -2.16 -26.43 2.73
N ILE A 338 -3.17 -26.65 1.88
CA ILE A 338 -4.15 -27.75 2.05
C ILE A 338 -3.43 -29.09 1.97
N GLU A 339 -2.63 -29.33 0.93
CA GLU A 339 -1.85 -30.56 0.76
C GLU A 339 -0.93 -30.83 1.97
N ALA A 340 -0.26 -29.79 2.48
CA ALA A 340 0.59 -29.90 3.66
C ALA A 340 -0.21 -30.30 4.92
N ASN A 341 -1.39 -29.69 5.11
CA ASN A 341 -2.28 -29.95 6.23
C ASN A 341 -2.86 -31.38 6.18
N GLU A 342 -3.31 -31.84 5.01
CA GLU A 342 -3.85 -33.20 4.84
C GLU A 342 -2.79 -34.28 4.94
N GLY A 343 -1.58 -34.02 4.42
CA GLY A 343 -0.43 -34.91 4.51
C GLY A 343 0.20 -34.98 5.91
N ALA A 344 -0.35 -34.26 6.90
CA ALA A 344 0.16 -34.18 8.27
C ALA A 344 1.66 -33.83 8.34
N HIS A 345 2.10 -32.89 7.49
CA HIS A 345 3.50 -32.45 7.45
C HIS A 345 3.93 -31.89 8.82
N PRO A 346 5.20 -32.07 9.23
CA PRO A 346 5.69 -31.54 10.48
C PRO A 346 5.42 -30.03 10.64
N ARG A 347 5.00 -29.61 11.83
CA ARG A 347 4.91 -28.18 12.16
C ARG A 347 6.29 -27.55 11.96
N GLY A 348 6.39 -26.54 11.11
CA GLY A 348 7.70 -25.98 10.75
C GLY A 348 8.14 -26.22 9.31
N SER A 349 7.52 -27.15 8.58
CA SER A 349 8.06 -27.64 7.31
C SER A 349 7.28 -27.17 6.06
N TYR A 350 6.34 -26.23 6.19
CA TYR A 350 5.53 -25.74 5.08
C TYR A 350 5.23 -24.24 5.20
N GLU A 351 4.85 -23.64 4.08
CA GLU A 351 4.59 -22.21 3.96
C GLU A 351 3.34 -21.79 4.74
N LYS A 352 3.53 -20.94 5.75
CA LYS A 352 2.45 -20.39 6.58
C LYS A 352 1.95 -19.03 6.08
N ALA A 353 2.83 -18.23 5.49
CA ALA A 353 2.43 -16.94 4.94
C ALA A 353 3.26 -16.52 3.73
N ARG A 354 2.58 -15.86 2.79
CA ARG A 354 3.17 -15.22 1.63
C ARG A 354 2.84 -13.74 1.61
N LEU A 355 3.85 -12.92 1.84
CA LEU A 355 3.73 -11.49 2.14
C LEU A 355 4.34 -10.67 0.99
N ARG A 356 3.50 -10.00 0.20
CA ARG A 356 3.90 -9.30 -1.03
C ARG A 356 3.70 -7.79 -0.94
N PHE A 357 4.74 -7.01 -1.23
CA PHE A 357 4.73 -5.55 -1.14
C PHE A 357 4.94 -4.88 -2.49
N ALA A 358 4.00 -4.04 -2.90
CA ALA A 358 3.93 -3.52 -4.26
C ALA A 358 3.34 -2.08 -4.33
N HIS A 359 2.54 -1.81 -5.35
CA HIS A 359 2.03 -0.48 -5.68
C HIS A 359 0.49 -0.45 -5.78
N ALA A 360 -0.09 0.75 -5.89
CA ALA A 360 -1.52 0.88 -6.18
C ALA A 360 -1.87 0.22 -7.53
N GLU A 361 -0.95 0.30 -8.49
CA GLU A 361 -1.00 -0.39 -9.78
C GLU A 361 -1.02 -1.93 -9.68
N THR A 362 -0.78 -2.50 -8.50
CA THR A 362 -0.87 -3.94 -8.21
C THR A 362 -2.12 -4.23 -7.37
N VAL A 363 -2.30 -3.48 -6.27
CA VAL A 363 -3.39 -3.70 -5.31
C VAL A 363 -4.75 -3.44 -5.93
N VAL A 364 -4.91 -2.39 -6.75
CA VAL A 364 -6.21 -2.05 -7.36
C VAL A 364 -6.67 -3.16 -8.33
N PRO A 365 -5.87 -3.58 -9.33
CA PRO A 365 -6.16 -4.76 -10.15
C PRO A 365 -6.47 -6.03 -9.35
N PHE A 366 -5.73 -6.27 -8.27
CA PHE A 366 -5.95 -7.45 -7.43
C PHE A 366 -7.27 -7.39 -6.68
N SER A 367 -7.62 -6.24 -6.09
CA SER A 367 -8.96 -6.00 -5.51
C SER A 367 -10.07 -6.20 -6.54
N CYS A 368 -9.84 -5.78 -7.79
CA CYS A 368 -10.79 -6.00 -8.87
C CYS A 368 -11.01 -7.49 -9.19
N LEU A 369 -9.92 -8.27 -9.24
CA LEU A 369 -9.95 -9.72 -9.44
C LEU A 369 -10.66 -10.47 -8.30
N LEU A 370 -10.63 -9.93 -7.08
CA LEU A 370 -11.38 -10.47 -5.94
C LEU A 370 -12.86 -10.07 -5.95
N GLY A 371 -13.29 -9.23 -6.89
CA GLY A 371 -14.66 -8.77 -7.00
C GLY A 371 -15.09 -7.75 -5.93
N LEU A 372 -14.13 -7.03 -5.33
CA LEU A 372 -14.41 -6.06 -4.27
C LEU A 372 -15.03 -4.77 -4.82
N PHE A 373 -15.81 -4.06 -4.00
CA PHE A 373 -16.46 -2.78 -4.37
C PHE A 373 -17.44 -2.88 -5.55
N GLN A 374 -18.14 -4.01 -5.66
CA GLN A 374 -19.20 -4.27 -6.64
C GLN A 374 -20.59 -4.16 -6.00
N GLU A 375 -21.56 -3.62 -6.73
CA GLU A 375 -22.95 -3.46 -6.32
C GLU A 375 -23.91 -4.21 -7.26
N GLY A 376 -24.92 -4.89 -6.71
CA GLY A 376 -25.97 -5.55 -7.48
C GLY A 376 -25.46 -6.52 -8.57
N ALA A 377 -25.90 -6.31 -9.81
CA ALA A 377 -25.60 -7.19 -10.96
C ALA A 377 -24.19 -7.02 -11.56
N GLU A 378 -23.36 -6.12 -11.00
CA GLU A 378 -22.01 -5.84 -11.50
C GLU A 378 -21.10 -7.07 -11.48
N HIS A 379 -21.32 -8.00 -10.54
CA HIS A 379 -20.56 -9.24 -10.46
C HIS A 379 -20.65 -10.07 -11.76
N GLU A 380 -21.86 -10.24 -12.29
CA GLU A 380 -22.08 -10.97 -13.54
C GLU A 380 -21.44 -10.28 -14.74
N MET A 381 -21.41 -8.94 -14.75
CA MET A 381 -20.74 -8.16 -15.78
C MET A 381 -19.23 -8.40 -15.77
N ILE A 382 -18.61 -8.47 -14.58
CA ILE A 382 -17.18 -8.73 -14.43
C ILE A 382 -16.81 -10.17 -14.82
N GLN A 383 -17.65 -11.16 -14.52
CA GLN A 383 -17.46 -12.53 -15.03
C GLN A 383 -17.46 -12.60 -16.57
N ARG A 384 -18.25 -11.71 -17.20
CA ARG A 384 -18.29 -11.51 -18.66
C ARG A 384 -17.25 -10.50 -19.18
N GLU A 385 -16.37 -10.00 -18.31
CA GLU A 385 -15.29 -9.06 -18.62
C GLU A 385 -15.76 -7.73 -19.22
N GLN A 386 -16.98 -7.31 -18.86
CA GLN A 386 -17.55 -6.05 -19.28
C GLN A 386 -17.07 -4.91 -18.36
N PRO A 387 -16.82 -3.70 -18.90
CA PRO A 387 -16.53 -2.54 -18.07
C PRO A 387 -17.76 -2.15 -17.25
N LEU A 388 -17.53 -1.67 -16.03
CA LEU A 388 -18.59 -1.13 -15.18
C LEU A 388 -18.83 0.37 -15.46
N GLU A 389 -19.98 0.88 -15.02
CA GLU A 389 -20.30 2.30 -15.11
C GLU A 389 -19.39 3.15 -14.22
N LEU A 390 -19.20 4.42 -14.60
CA LEU A 390 -18.37 5.32 -13.81
C LEU A 390 -18.96 5.52 -12.41
N PRO A 391 -18.13 5.61 -11.36
CA PRO A 391 -18.58 5.91 -10.02
C PRO A 391 -19.45 7.18 -10.02
N PRO A 392 -20.61 7.20 -9.34
CA PRO A 392 -21.49 8.36 -9.29
C PRO A 392 -20.75 9.62 -8.85
N ARG A 393 -21.03 10.76 -9.53
CA ARG A 393 -20.50 12.06 -9.13
C ARG A 393 -21.09 12.47 -7.76
N PRO A 394 -20.29 13.01 -6.82
CA PRO A 394 -20.79 13.58 -5.57
C PRO A 394 -21.92 14.61 -5.81
N PRO A 395 -22.85 14.80 -4.85
CA PRO A 395 -22.88 14.23 -3.49
C PRO A 395 -23.47 12.80 -3.42
N LYS A 396 -23.74 12.15 -4.57
CA LYS A 396 -24.22 10.76 -4.57
C LYS A 396 -23.18 9.85 -3.91
N LYS A 397 -23.64 8.94 -3.04
CA LYS A 397 -22.79 7.90 -2.44
C LYS A 397 -22.21 7.02 -3.54
N ARG A 398 -20.98 6.57 -3.34
CA ARG A 398 -20.23 5.67 -4.24
C ARG A 398 -19.37 4.74 -3.41
N SER A 399 -19.33 3.46 -3.75
CA SER A 399 -18.47 2.43 -3.16
C SER A 399 -17.03 2.57 -3.61
N TRP A 400 -16.80 2.87 -4.89
CA TRP A 400 -15.46 3.07 -5.42
C TRP A 400 -14.88 4.43 -5.02
N LYS A 401 -14.11 4.46 -3.93
CA LYS A 401 -13.30 5.61 -3.45
C LYS A 401 -11.84 5.24 -3.38
N GLY A 402 -10.94 5.99 -4.02
CA GLY A 402 -9.51 5.64 -4.04
C GLY A 402 -8.85 5.66 -2.65
N SER A 403 -9.40 6.45 -1.73
CA SER A 403 -9.04 6.50 -0.31
C SER A 403 -9.39 5.22 0.44
N MET A 404 -10.39 4.47 -0.02
CA MET A 404 -10.73 3.15 0.50
C MET A 404 -10.05 2.03 -0.31
N VAL A 405 -10.11 2.08 -1.64
CA VAL A 405 -9.66 1.00 -2.53
C VAL A 405 -8.15 0.76 -2.43
N ALA A 406 -7.35 1.83 -2.38
CA ALA A 406 -5.90 1.72 -2.29
C ALA A 406 -5.27 2.99 -1.69
N PRO A 407 -5.48 3.29 -0.40
CA PRO A 407 -4.70 4.31 0.31
C PRO A 407 -3.23 3.91 0.43
N PHE A 408 -2.36 4.76 1.01
CA PHE A 408 -1.04 4.28 1.42
C PHE A 408 -1.18 3.08 2.36
N ALA A 409 -0.24 2.13 2.29
CA ALA A 409 -0.29 0.84 3.00
C ALA A 409 -1.59 0.00 2.82
N GLY A 410 -2.48 0.39 1.89
CA GLY A 410 -3.69 -0.36 1.58
C GLY A 410 -3.37 -1.79 1.16
N ASN A 411 -4.18 -2.75 1.62
CA ASN A 411 -3.82 -4.15 1.57
C ASN A 411 -5.04 -5.07 1.39
N ASN A 412 -4.79 -6.25 0.83
CA ASN A 412 -5.71 -7.37 0.83
C ASN A 412 -5.04 -8.54 1.55
N MET A 413 -5.71 -9.11 2.56
CA MET A 413 -5.33 -10.36 3.20
C MET A 413 -6.32 -11.45 2.83
N LEU A 414 -5.83 -12.61 2.42
CA LEU A 414 -6.65 -13.80 2.20
C LEU A 414 -6.16 -14.89 3.14
N VAL A 415 -7.03 -15.28 4.07
CA VAL A 415 -6.71 -16.20 5.15
C VAL A 415 -7.43 -17.51 4.89
N LEU A 416 -6.67 -18.59 4.74
CA LEU A 416 -7.19 -19.93 4.56
C LEU A 416 -7.35 -20.59 5.93
N TYR A 417 -8.56 -21.09 6.20
CA TYR A 417 -8.92 -21.80 7.42
C TYR A 417 -9.14 -23.29 7.13
N SER A 418 -8.70 -24.15 8.07
CA SER A 418 -9.14 -25.55 8.17
C SER A 418 -10.26 -25.65 9.20
N CYS A 419 -11.40 -26.18 8.78
CA CYS A 419 -12.64 -26.29 9.56
C CYS A 419 -13.11 -27.76 9.58
N PRO A 420 -12.43 -28.66 10.31
CA PRO A 420 -12.71 -30.10 10.25
C PRO A 420 -14.10 -30.50 10.77
N ALA A 421 -14.70 -29.69 11.65
CA ALA A 421 -16.03 -29.92 12.21
C ALA A 421 -17.18 -29.48 11.29
N ASN A 422 -16.89 -28.79 10.18
CA ASN A 422 -17.92 -28.30 9.27
C ASN A 422 -18.29 -29.40 8.26
N SER A 423 -19.58 -29.72 8.18
CA SER A 423 -20.11 -30.76 7.29
C SER A 423 -20.15 -30.36 5.82
N SER A 424 -20.06 -29.06 5.49
CA SER A 424 -20.23 -28.55 4.12
C SER A 424 -18.92 -28.39 3.36
N SER A 425 -17.84 -27.97 4.03
CA SER A 425 -16.49 -27.95 3.45
C SER A 425 -15.44 -28.02 4.55
N LYS A 426 -14.25 -28.54 4.23
CA LYS A 426 -13.12 -28.60 5.17
C LYS A 426 -12.27 -27.33 5.18
N TYR A 427 -12.35 -26.53 4.12
CA TYR A 427 -11.49 -25.36 3.92
C TYR A 427 -12.27 -24.14 3.48
N TYR A 428 -11.97 -23.01 4.09
CA TYR A 428 -12.63 -21.73 3.84
C TYR A 428 -11.60 -20.63 3.66
N VAL A 429 -11.93 -19.63 2.84
CA VAL A 429 -11.13 -18.42 2.69
C VAL A 429 -11.90 -17.25 3.27
N GLN A 430 -11.24 -16.52 4.16
CA GLN A 430 -11.67 -15.19 4.56
C GLN A 430 -10.88 -14.14 3.76
N VAL A 431 -11.57 -13.13 3.23
CA VAL A 431 -10.92 -11.98 2.61
C VAL A 431 -11.09 -10.74 3.47
N LEU A 432 -9.97 -10.10 3.80
CA LEU A 432 -9.90 -8.84 4.49
C LEU A 432 -9.34 -7.77 3.54
N HIS A 433 -10.01 -6.63 3.45
CA HIS A 433 -9.51 -5.46 2.77
C HIS A 433 -9.18 -4.38 3.80
N ASN A 434 -7.96 -3.86 3.75
CA ASN A 434 -7.42 -2.91 4.73
C ASN A 434 -7.64 -3.36 6.19
N GLU A 435 -7.35 -4.64 6.48
CA GLU A 435 -7.58 -5.31 7.77
C GLU A 435 -9.04 -5.62 8.13
N HIS A 436 -10.04 -5.21 7.35
CA HIS A 436 -11.45 -5.46 7.69
C HIS A 436 -12.09 -6.53 6.79
N PRO A 437 -12.95 -7.42 7.33
CA PRO A 437 -13.77 -8.32 6.52
C PRO A 437 -14.54 -7.54 5.46
N ILE A 438 -14.54 -8.04 4.23
CA ILE A 438 -15.16 -7.34 3.10
C ILE A 438 -16.13 -8.25 2.34
N ARG A 439 -17.29 -7.69 1.99
CA ARG A 439 -18.30 -8.33 1.16
C ARG A 439 -17.70 -8.76 -0.18
N MET A 440 -17.87 -10.04 -0.53
CA MET A 440 -17.53 -10.58 -1.85
C MET A 440 -18.79 -11.12 -2.55
N PRO A 441 -19.27 -10.45 -3.62
CA PRO A 441 -20.47 -10.91 -4.33
C PRO A 441 -20.36 -12.33 -4.89
N GLY A 442 -19.18 -12.73 -5.40
CA GLY A 442 -18.95 -14.10 -5.86
C GLY A 442 -18.95 -15.16 -4.76
N CYS A 443 -19.02 -14.76 -3.50
CA CYS A 443 -19.17 -15.63 -2.34
C CYS A 443 -20.53 -15.44 -1.65
N ASN A 444 -21.58 -15.17 -2.42
CA ASN A 444 -22.93 -14.88 -1.92
C ASN A 444 -22.92 -13.76 -0.89
N ASP A 445 -22.19 -12.68 -1.21
CA ASP A 445 -22.02 -11.50 -0.35
C ASP A 445 -21.31 -11.75 0.99
N SER A 446 -20.73 -12.93 1.20
CA SER A 446 -19.94 -13.26 2.39
C SER A 446 -18.47 -12.83 2.26
N ASP A 447 -17.82 -12.46 3.36
CA ASP A 447 -16.35 -12.35 3.46
C ASP A 447 -15.67 -13.71 3.68
N PHE A 448 -16.44 -14.74 4.03
CA PHE A 448 -15.99 -16.08 4.39
C PHE A 448 -16.77 -17.15 3.62
N CYS A 449 -16.12 -17.81 2.67
CA CYS A 449 -16.74 -18.83 1.80
C CYS A 449 -15.83 -20.05 1.66
N SER A 450 -16.39 -21.19 1.25
CA SER A 450 -15.60 -22.40 1.04
C SER A 450 -14.55 -22.15 -0.04
N PHE A 451 -13.38 -22.79 0.10
CA PHE A 451 -12.29 -22.64 -0.86
C PHE A 451 -12.73 -23.02 -2.29
N GLU A 452 -13.59 -24.04 -2.41
CA GLU A 452 -14.19 -24.46 -3.68
C GLU A 452 -15.04 -23.35 -4.32
N VAL A 453 -15.93 -22.70 -3.55
CA VAL A 453 -16.76 -21.60 -4.06
C VAL A 453 -15.88 -20.41 -4.46
N PHE A 454 -14.85 -20.10 -3.67
CA PHE A 454 -13.89 -19.06 -4.01
C PHE A 454 -13.19 -19.36 -5.36
N GLN A 455 -12.72 -20.60 -5.56
CA GLN A 455 -12.10 -21.02 -6.82
C GLN A 455 -13.07 -20.93 -8.00
N GLN A 456 -14.31 -21.40 -7.84
CA GLN A 456 -15.29 -21.46 -8.92
C GLN A 456 -15.86 -20.08 -9.30
N SER A 457 -16.17 -19.24 -8.32
CA SER A 457 -16.92 -17.99 -8.54
C SER A 457 -16.04 -16.74 -8.64
N ILE A 458 -14.86 -16.75 -8.03
CA ILE A 458 -13.91 -15.62 -8.07
C ILE A 458 -12.75 -15.91 -9.02
N VAL A 459 -12.11 -17.09 -8.91
CA VAL A 459 -10.86 -17.36 -9.63
C VAL A 459 -11.09 -17.81 -11.07
N ALA A 460 -11.85 -18.90 -11.26
CA ALA A 460 -12.06 -19.54 -12.55
C ALA A 460 -12.55 -18.60 -13.67
N PRO A 461 -13.45 -17.62 -13.42
CA PRO A 461 -13.90 -16.68 -14.45
C PRO A 461 -12.77 -15.86 -15.09
N HIS A 462 -11.63 -15.71 -14.39
CA HIS A 462 -10.47 -14.95 -14.88
C HIS A 462 -9.42 -15.80 -15.60
N LEU A 463 -9.47 -17.14 -15.48
CA LEU A 463 -8.43 -18.04 -16.00
C LEU A 463 -8.59 -18.40 -17.50
N LYS A 464 -9.36 -17.62 -18.27
CA LYS A 464 -9.67 -17.91 -19.68
C LYS A 464 -8.45 -17.79 -20.62
N ASP A 465 -7.65 -16.75 -20.43
CA ASP A 465 -6.41 -16.53 -21.20
C ASP A 465 -5.23 -16.35 -20.25
N ASP A 466 -4.03 -16.72 -20.70
CA ASP A 466 -2.80 -16.48 -19.97
C ASP A 466 -2.26 -15.04 -20.16
N PHE A 467 -1.29 -14.67 -19.33
CA PHE A 467 -0.69 -13.33 -19.35
C PHE A 467 -0.11 -12.97 -20.72
N ASN A 468 0.57 -13.92 -21.37
CA ASN A 468 1.20 -13.69 -22.67
C ASN A 468 0.15 -13.40 -23.74
N THR A 469 -0.96 -14.13 -23.75
CA THR A 469 -2.08 -13.92 -24.67
C THR A 469 -2.77 -12.57 -24.43
N ILE A 470 -2.92 -12.16 -23.17
CA ILE A 470 -3.49 -10.86 -22.81
C ILE A 470 -2.55 -9.71 -23.23
N CYS A 471 -1.24 -9.87 -23.05
CA CYS A 471 -0.28 -8.78 -23.12
C CYS A 471 0.49 -8.66 -24.43
N ASN A 472 0.61 -9.75 -25.20
CA ASN A 472 1.26 -9.71 -26.49
C ASN A 472 0.31 -9.12 -27.53
N VAL A 473 0.80 -8.10 -28.23
CA VAL A 473 0.27 -7.77 -29.55
C VAL A 473 0.65 -8.95 -30.43
N LYS A 474 -0.30 -9.68 -31.04
CA LYS A 474 0.07 -10.61 -32.11
C LYS A 474 0.87 -9.79 -33.13
N SER A 475 2.18 -10.02 -33.19
CA SER A 475 2.97 -9.59 -34.33
C SER A 475 2.44 -10.41 -35.49
N TYR A 476 1.55 -9.84 -36.28
CA TYR A 476 1.38 -10.32 -37.65
C TYR A 476 2.69 -9.98 -38.38
N SER A 477 3.69 -10.85 -38.20
CA SER A 477 4.80 -10.95 -39.14
C SER A 477 4.26 -11.64 -40.38
N ASN A 478 4.07 -10.85 -41.43
CA ASN A 478 3.99 -11.18 -42.85
C ASN A 478 3.49 -12.59 -43.22
N ASP A 479 2.29 -12.64 -43.79
CA ASP A 479 2.07 -13.50 -44.96
C ASP A 479 1.36 -12.70 -46.07
N ASP A 480 1.72 -13.05 -47.29
CA ASP A 480 1.63 -12.40 -48.60
C ASP A 480 0.58 -11.30 -48.86
N THR A 481 1.07 -10.10 -49.22
CA THR A 481 0.87 -9.46 -50.55
C THR A 481 1.53 -8.08 -50.57
N ARG A 482 2.71 -7.98 -51.21
CA ARG A 482 3.36 -6.70 -51.52
C ARG A 482 3.08 -6.33 -52.98
N PRO A 483 2.42 -5.20 -53.28
CA PRO A 483 2.60 -4.52 -54.55
C PRO A 483 3.89 -3.69 -54.48
N GLU A 484 4.77 -3.89 -55.46
CA GLU A 484 5.99 -3.11 -55.65
C GLU A 484 5.70 -1.60 -55.75
N LEU A 485 6.43 -0.78 -54.96
CA LEU A 485 6.65 0.63 -55.29
C LEU A 485 8.14 0.91 -55.43
N LYS A 486 8.49 1.41 -56.63
CA LYS A 486 9.83 1.76 -57.09
C LYS A 486 10.43 2.92 -56.26
N PRO A 487 11.76 2.91 -56.00
CA PRO A 487 12.42 4.01 -55.30
C PRO A 487 12.67 5.23 -56.21
N LYS A 488 12.44 6.43 -55.68
CA LYS A 488 12.91 7.71 -56.25
C LYS A 488 14.12 8.24 -55.45
N PRO A 489 15.03 9.01 -56.09
CA PRO A 489 16.42 9.16 -55.66
C PRO A 489 16.63 10.27 -54.62
N ASN A 490 17.55 10.04 -53.69
CA ASN A 490 18.08 11.06 -52.78
C ASN A 490 19.27 11.79 -53.42
N LYS A 491 19.24 13.13 -53.35
CA LYS A 491 20.38 14.00 -53.67
C LYS A 491 21.30 14.11 -52.47
N GLU A 492 22.59 13.87 -52.71
CA GLU A 492 23.72 14.16 -51.83
C GLU A 492 23.88 15.66 -51.56
N LYS A 493 24.47 15.98 -50.40
CA LYS A 493 25.65 16.86 -50.33
C LYS A 493 26.56 16.43 -49.17
N SER A 494 27.83 16.28 -49.55
CA SER A 494 29.05 15.97 -48.80
C SER A 494 29.49 17.11 -47.86
N LEU A 495 30.55 17.08 -47.03
CA LEU A 495 31.89 16.48 -47.10
C LEU A 495 32.59 16.75 -45.75
N PHE A 496 33.43 15.85 -45.21
CA PHE A 496 34.85 16.08 -44.82
C PHE A 496 35.45 14.86 -44.10
N HIS A 497 36.75 14.69 -44.32
CA HIS A 497 37.54 13.45 -44.31
C HIS A 497 38.09 12.98 -42.95
N SER A 498 38.38 11.67 -42.85
CA SER A 498 39.57 11.12 -42.17
C SER A 498 39.94 9.74 -42.79
N PRO A 499 41.24 9.35 -42.87
CA PRO A 499 41.73 8.21 -43.67
C PRO A 499 41.88 6.88 -42.88
N PRO A 500 42.14 5.74 -43.56
CA PRO A 500 41.99 4.38 -43.01
C PRO A 500 43.31 3.62 -42.75
N LEU A 501 43.24 2.56 -41.93
CA LEU A 501 44.20 1.42 -41.82
C LEU A 501 43.36 0.21 -41.31
N SER A 502 42.91 -0.72 -42.17
CA SER A 502 43.57 -1.93 -42.74
C SER A 502 43.64 -3.16 -41.81
N SER A 503 42.96 -4.23 -42.25
CA SER A 503 43.28 -5.69 -42.17
C SER A 503 43.54 -6.33 -40.78
N SER A 504 43.17 -7.57 -40.45
CA SER A 504 42.88 -8.80 -41.21
C SER A 504 42.37 -9.85 -40.20
N ALA A 505 41.30 -10.59 -40.52
CA ALA A 505 41.31 -12.01 -40.90
C ALA A 505 41.19 -13.04 -39.74
N VAL A 506 40.09 -13.79 -39.81
CA VAL A 506 39.73 -15.03 -39.11
C VAL A 506 40.43 -16.21 -39.81
N PRO A 507 40.70 -17.34 -39.13
CA PRO A 507 39.91 -18.54 -39.44
C PRO A 507 39.62 -19.45 -38.22
N ASP A 508 38.38 -19.92 -38.12
CA ASP A 508 37.99 -21.24 -37.60
C ASP A 508 38.33 -22.31 -38.66
N PRO A 509 38.51 -23.64 -38.38
CA PRO A 509 37.38 -24.49 -37.93
C PRO A 509 37.67 -25.85 -37.21
N VAL A 510 36.55 -26.50 -36.81
CA VAL A 510 36.26 -27.96 -36.68
C VAL A 510 36.46 -28.68 -35.31
N GLU A 511 35.32 -28.93 -34.65
CA GLU A 511 34.67 -30.22 -34.28
C GLU A 511 35.43 -31.31 -33.47
N GLY A 512 34.81 -31.78 -32.36
CA GLY A 512 35.21 -33.00 -31.66
C GLY A 512 34.57 -33.21 -30.29
N THR A 513 33.64 -34.16 -30.22
CA THR A 513 32.80 -34.62 -29.11
C THR A 513 33.56 -35.25 -27.91
N ARG A 514 33.17 -34.96 -26.66
CA ARG A 514 32.98 -35.97 -25.58
C ARG A 514 32.35 -35.41 -24.29
N VAL A 515 31.41 -36.19 -23.76
CA VAL A 515 30.72 -36.11 -22.47
C VAL A 515 31.70 -36.40 -21.32
N VAL A 516 31.48 -35.81 -20.11
CA VAL A 516 31.46 -36.46 -18.77
C VAL A 516 31.68 -35.43 -17.61
N THR A 517 30.66 -35.36 -16.74
CA THR A 517 30.57 -35.05 -15.28
C THR A 517 30.91 -33.68 -14.68
N GLU A 518 29.91 -33.15 -13.95
CA GLU A 518 30.00 -32.41 -12.67
C GLU A 518 31.12 -32.92 -11.75
N GLU A 519 31.87 -32.02 -11.10
CA GLU A 519 31.70 -31.67 -9.68
C GLU A 519 32.63 -30.50 -9.31
N ALA A 520 32.22 -29.78 -8.27
CA ALA A 520 32.75 -28.52 -7.76
C ALA A 520 34.18 -28.59 -7.17
N ALA A 521 34.90 -27.47 -7.20
CA ALA A 521 35.73 -27.02 -6.08
C ALA A 521 36.12 -25.53 -6.21
N GLU A 522 36.08 -24.88 -5.06
CA GLU A 522 36.29 -23.47 -4.78
C GLU A 522 37.72 -22.95 -5.02
N MET A 523 37.75 -21.63 -5.10
CA MET A 523 38.89 -20.71 -5.05
C MET A 523 39.76 -20.92 -3.81
N GLY A 524 41.09 -20.74 -3.93
CA GLY A 524 41.93 -20.53 -2.75
C GLY A 524 43.45 -20.62 -2.91
N LEU A 525 44.03 -19.66 -3.63
CA LEU A 525 45.34 -18.99 -3.46
C LEU A 525 46.63 -19.79 -3.04
N PRO A 526 47.78 -19.51 -3.69
CA PRO A 526 49.06 -20.17 -3.40
C PRO A 526 49.98 -19.34 -2.49
N VAL A 527 50.74 -19.99 -1.58
CA VAL A 527 52.10 -19.55 -1.19
C VAL A 527 52.97 -20.76 -0.84
N VAL A 528 54.21 -20.67 -1.31
CA VAL A 528 55.30 -21.65 -1.41
C VAL A 528 56.13 -21.76 -0.12
N GLY A 529 56.62 -22.97 0.17
CA GLY A 529 58.05 -23.17 0.48
C GLY A 529 58.48 -23.61 1.89
N LEU A 530 58.79 -24.92 2.01
CA LEU A 530 60.01 -25.54 2.59
C LEU A 530 60.48 -25.09 4.01
N ASP A 531 60.88 -25.93 4.98
CA ASP A 531 61.62 -27.19 4.88
C ASP A 531 61.72 -27.87 6.28
N ARG A 532 61.94 -29.20 6.25
CA ARG A 532 62.68 -30.07 7.22
C ARG A 532 62.08 -30.57 8.57
N LYS A 533 61.84 -31.89 8.52
CA LYS A 533 62.45 -33.01 9.29
C LYS A 533 61.82 -33.53 10.61
N SER A 534 61.70 -34.86 10.59
CA SER A 534 61.79 -35.89 11.66
C SER A 534 60.51 -36.39 12.38
N SER A 535 60.05 -37.55 11.90
CA SER A 535 59.24 -38.62 12.50
C SER A 535 59.82 -39.20 13.82
N PRO A 536 59.23 -40.27 14.43
CA PRO A 536 57.81 -40.62 14.67
C PRO A 536 57.55 -41.16 16.11
N ALA A 537 56.29 -41.31 16.52
CA ALA A 537 55.88 -42.45 17.36
C ALA A 537 54.37 -42.72 17.23
N THR A 538 54.07 -43.98 16.95
CA THR A 538 52.79 -44.63 16.60
C THR A 538 51.93 -44.99 17.83
N PRO A 539 50.70 -45.52 17.64
CA PRO A 539 49.55 -45.37 18.52
C PRO A 539 49.21 -46.64 19.33
N VAL A 540 48.21 -46.54 20.21
CA VAL A 540 47.48 -47.72 20.68
C VAL A 540 45.96 -47.51 20.53
N LEU A 541 45.40 -48.46 19.79
CA LEU A 541 44.02 -48.76 19.45
C LEU A 541 43.42 -49.70 20.52
N LEU A 542 42.10 -49.67 20.77
CA LEU A 542 41.17 -50.81 21.00
C LEU A 542 39.89 -50.26 21.67
N LYS A 543 38.79 -50.09 20.92
CA LYS A 543 37.72 -51.05 20.59
C LYS A 543 36.64 -51.23 21.68
N GLN A 544 35.47 -50.67 21.35
CA GLN A 544 34.11 -51.24 21.37
C GLN A 544 33.79 -52.41 22.33
N THR A 545 32.68 -52.29 23.06
CA THR A 545 31.56 -53.24 22.95
C THR A 545 30.24 -52.69 23.51
N VAL A 546 29.15 -53.26 23.00
CA VAL A 546 27.73 -52.90 23.03
C VAL A 546 27.00 -53.60 24.19
N GLY A 547 25.87 -53.05 24.66
CA GLY A 547 24.86 -53.80 25.43
C GLY A 547 23.63 -52.98 25.85
N MET A 548 22.44 -53.36 25.35
CA MET A 548 21.12 -52.73 25.59
C MET A 548 20.38 -53.32 26.82
N GLY A 549 19.85 -52.43 27.68
CA GLY A 549 18.57 -52.45 28.45
C GLY A 549 18.17 -53.64 29.37
N PRO A 550 17.00 -53.58 30.05
CA PRO A 550 16.33 -52.45 30.74
C PRO A 550 15.85 -52.83 32.18
N GLY A 551 15.34 -51.88 32.99
CA GLY A 551 14.62 -52.21 34.23
C GLY A 551 14.39 -51.07 35.25
N ASP A 552 13.15 -50.61 35.31
CA ASP A 552 12.30 -50.21 36.45
C ASP A 552 12.72 -49.25 37.60
N VAL A 553 11.74 -48.35 37.86
CA VAL A 553 11.44 -47.28 38.85
C VAL A 553 11.26 -47.85 40.30
N PRO A 554 11.06 -47.12 41.46
CA PRO A 554 11.04 -45.69 41.84
C PRO A 554 11.84 -45.28 43.12
N SER A 555 11.77 -43.96 43.43
CA SER A 555 11.56 -43.34 44.76
C SER A 555 12.74 -42.67 45.50
N THR A 556 12.47 -41.41 45.88
CA THR A 556 12.74 -40.71 47.16
C THR A 556 13.44 -39.35 47.03
N SER A 557 12.75 -38.33 47.54
CA SER A 557 13.14 -36.94 47.82
C SER A 557 13.84 -36.87 49.21
N PRO A 558 14.11 -35.72 49.90
CA PRO A 558 13.98 -34.28 49.55
C PRO A 558 15.05 -33.27 50.13
N PHE A 559 14.98 -31.99 49.68
CA PHE A 559 15.24 -30.66 50.34
C PHE A 559 16.65 -30.25 50.88
N PRO A 560 16.96 -28.94 51.21
CA PRO A 560 16.10 -27.74 51.33
C PRO A 560 16.58 -26.36 50.75
N HIS A 561 15.57 -25.51 50.50
CA HIS A 561 15.35 -24.06 50.79
C HIS A 561 16.46 -22.98 50.77
N PHE A 562 16.11 -21.84 50.12
CA PHE A 562 16.10 -20.52 50.78
C PHE A 562 14.85 -19.72 50.37
N ASN A 563 14.18 -19.15 51.38
CA ASN A 563 12.99 -18.31 51.32
C ASN A 563 13.36 -16.89 51.74
N PHE A 564 12.73 -15.87 51.16
CA PHE A 564 12.39 -14.63 51.87
C PHE A 564 11.00 -14.18 51.45
N SER A 565 10.13 -13.99 52.45
CA SER A 565 8.80 -13.42 52.35
C SER A 565 8.72 -12.14 53.17
N PHE A 566 7.91 -11.18 52.74
CA PHE A 566 7.18 -10.28 53.62
C PHE A 566 5.74 -10.12 53.07
N HIS A 567 4.76 -10.50 53.89
CA HIS A 567 3.36 -10.01 53.84
C HIS A 567 3.30 -8.58 54.42
N VAL A 568 2.30 -7.71 54.23
CA VAL A 568 0.83 -7.73 54.47
C VAL A 568 0.30 -6.43 53.77
N GLY A 569 -0.92 -6.21 53.28
CA GLY A 569 -2.22 -6.86 53.46
C GLY A 569 -3.30 -6.24 52.57
N SER A 570 -4.52 -6.75 52.79
CA SER A 570 -5.72 -6.68 51.95
C SER A 570 -6.63 -5.49 52.29
N ALA A 571 -7.34 -4.92 51.30
CA ALA A 571 -8.74 -4.46 51.37
C ALA A 571 -9.21 -3.82 50.04
N ALA A 572 -10.45 -4.13 49.65
CA ALA A 572 -11.27 -3.48 48.61
C ALA A 572 -12.68 -3.23 49.21
N PRO A 573 -13.65 -2.56 48.55
CA PRO A 573 -13.59 -1.47 47.57
C PRO A 573 -14.41 -0.22 48.02
N GLY A 574 -14.24 0.93 47.35
CA GLY A 574 -15.06 2.13 47.58
C GLY A 574 -15.17 3.00 46.33
N ALA A 575 -16.40 3.29 45.92
CA ALA A 575 -16.78 4.08 44.76
C ALA A 575 -16.40 5.57 44.87
N GLY A 576 -16.19 6.23 43.73
CA GLY A 576 -16.10 7.69 43.65
C GLY A 576 -15.68 8.19 42.27
N LEU A 577 -16.63 8.80 41.56
CA LEU A 577 -16.41 9.57 40.33
C LEU A 577 -15.36 10.68 40.53
N ASN A 578 -14.52 10.93 39.51
CA ASN A 578 -14.34 12.28 38.95
C ASN A 578 -13.49 12.27 37.67
N SER A 579 -14.04 12.98 36.69
CA SER A 579 -13.47 13.40 35.41
C SER A 579 -12.30 14.36 35.55
N ALA A 580 -11.22 14.16 34.80
CA ALA A 580 -10.34 15.25 34.32
C ALA A 580 -9.44 14.77 33.16
N SER A 581 -9.52 15.50 32.05
CA SER A 581 -8.76 15.37 30.80
C SER A 581 -7.26 15.71 30.99
N PRO A 582 -6.34 15.18 30.17
CA PRO A 582 -4.98 15.70 30.08
C PRO A 582 -4.79 16.57 28.83
N SER A 583 -4.08 17.69 29.00
CA SER A 583 -3.50 18.51 27.93
C SER A 583 -2.00 18.73 28.24
N PRO A 584 -1.18 19.05 27.23
CA PRO A 584 0.17 18.50 27.09
C PRO A 584 1.28 19.37 27.69
N SER A 585 2.35 18.70 28.13
CA SER A 585 3.57 19.31 28.67
C SER A 585 4.52 19.83 27.59
N LEU A 586 4.99 21.07 27.78
CA LEU A 586 6.06 21.77 27.06
C LEU A 586 7.48 21.26 27.43
N PRO A 587 8.52 21.56 26.61
CA PRO A 587 9.85 20.93 26.68
C PRO A 587 10.84 21.68 27.60
N PRO A 588 11.97 21.06 28.02
CA PRO A 588 12.97 21.75 28.81
C PRO A 588 13.98 22.52 27.94
N LYS A 589 14.49 23.58 28.57
CA LYS A 589 15.40 24.62 28.07
C LYS A 589 16.82 24.11 27.80
N VAL A 590 17.43 24.80 26.82
CA VAL A 590 18.84 24.84 26.43
C VAL A 590 19.75 25.29 27.59
N LEU A 591 20.90 24.63 27.72
CA LEU A 591 22.06 25.09 28.49
C LEU A 591 23.27 25.19 27.56
N SER A 592 23.90 26.35 27.58
CA SER A 592 25.03 26.80 26.77
C SER A 592 26.38 26.33 27.32
N GLY A 593 27.34 26.08 26.41
CA GLY A 593 28.77 26.36 26.66
C GLY A 593 29.72 25.22 26.31
N LEU A 594 30.44 25.34 25.19
CA LEU A 594 31.89 25.65 25.20
C LEU A 594 32.39 25.85 23.76
N ALA A 595 33.15 26.92 23.56
CA ALA A 595 33.83 27.26 22.32
C ALA A 595 35.24 26.63 22.27
N MET A 596 35.66 26.19 21.09
CA MET A 596 37.07 26.19 20.68
C MET A 596 37.16 26.57 19.21
N ALA A 597 38.16 27.38 18.88
CA ALA A 597 38.30 28.14 17.65
C ALA A 597 39.33 27.53 16.68
N CYS A 598 38.99 27.60 15.38
CA CYS A 598 39.81 27.90 14.17
C CYS A 598 40.98 26.95 13.77
N PRO A 599 41.43 26.95 12.48
CA PRO A 599 41.22 27.97 11.42
C PRO A 599 40.79 27.46 10.01
N SER A 600 40.33 28.41 9.18
CA SER A 600 40.18 28.28 7.72
C SER A 600 41.52 28.15 6.98
N PRO A 601 41.49 27.74 5.70
CA PRO A 601 41.83 28.72 4.67
C PRO A 601 41.00 28.69 3.37
N ALA A 602 40.83 29.89 2.81
CA ALA A 602 40.92 30.33 1.41
C ALA A 602 40.07 29.71 0.27
N VAL A 603 39.18 30.56 -0.26
CA VAL A 603 39.03 31.02 -1.66
C VAL A 603 39.16 30.00 -2.81
N ALA A 604 38.03 29.72 -3.48
CA ALA A 604 37.97 29.47 -4.93
C ALA A 604 36.64 30.02 -5.50
N GLY A 605 36.71 30.67 -6.66
CA GLY A 605 35.65 31.48 -7.28
C GLY A 605 34.46 30.72 -7.89
N PRO A 606 33.54 31.43 -8.55
CA PRO A 606 32.19 30.94 -8.86
C PRO A 606 32.17 30.01 -10.09
N CYS A 607 31.56 28.83 -9.95
CA CYS A 607 31.12 28.01 -11.09
C CYS A 607 29.84 28.60 -11.72
N PRO A 608 29.70 28.57 -13.06
CA PRO A 608 28.53 29.11 -13.74
C PRO A 608 27.31 28.20 -13.56
N PRO A 609 26.08 28.73 -13.70
CA PRO A 609 24.87 27.93 -13.54
C PRO A 609 24.67 27.04 -14.77
N VAL A 610 24.78 25.73 -14.58
CA VAL A 610 24.20 24.76 -15.51
C VAL A 610 22.69 24.79 -15.31
N VAL A 611 22.01 25.49 -16.21
CA VAL A 611 20.56 25.38 -16.39
C VAL A 611 20.28 24.01 -17.00
N ALA A 612 20.08 23.01 -16.15
CA ALA A 612 19.45 21.77 -16.56
C ALA A 612 17.94 22.03 -16.63
N ALA A 613 17.41 22.07 -17.85
CA ALA A 613 15.99 22.08 -18.13
C ALA A 613 15.30 20.91 -17.40
N CYS A 614 14.21 21.24 -16.72
CA CYS A 614 13.36 20.34 -15.93
C CYS A 614 12.59 19.33 -16.78
#